data_AF-A0A9X3A5X9-F1
#
_entry.id   AF-A0A9X3A5X9-F1
#
_cell.length_a   1.000
_cell.length_b   1.000
_cell.length_c   1.000
_cell.angle_alpha   90.00
_cell.angle_beta   90.00
_cell.angle_gamma   90.00
#
_symmetry.space_group_name_H-M   'P 1'
#
loop_
_entity.id
_entity.type
_entity.pdbx_description
1 polymer ?
#
loop_
_entity_poly.entity_id
_entity_poly.type
_entity_poly.pdbx_seq_one_letter_code
_entity_poly.pdbx_strand_id
1 'polypeptide(L)'
;MTSARENTNGSRGSDGLPPVPSIPLTAENPAKIAEETSLGGLVRDATGHLSTLVRAEVELAKSEVVKEVKKGITGSVYFIVALTVLLFSLFFLFLTIGYALYDIFGWPLSLSFLTVFVAMLLVTGLFVLLGVRKLKKLRKPERTIESAKDIVDTLRHRGEAS
;
A
#
# COMPACT_ATOMS: atom_id res chain seq x y z
N MET A 1 -63.47 44.97 -56.10
CA MET A 1 -63.59 43.57 -56.54
C MET A 1 -62.92 42.74 -55.45
N THR A 2 -63.64 42.40 -54.37
CA THR A 2 -64.47 41.19 -54.16
C THR A 2 -63.64 39.91 -53.97
N SER A 3 -63.55 39.50 -52.71
CA SER A 3 -63.53 38.11 -52.20
C SER A 3 -63.26 38.20 -50.69
N ALA A 4 -64.24 38.20 -49.79
CA ALA A 4 -65.23 37.16 -49.48
C ALA A 4 -64.62 35.83 -49.01
N ARG A 5 -65.08 35.44 -47.81
CA ARG A 5 -65.07 34.12 -47.15
C ARG A 5 -63.78 33.68 -46.44
N GLU A 6 -63.84 32.98 -45.31
CA GLU A 6 -64.88 32.54 -44.38
C GLU A 6 -64.11 31.68 -43.35
N ASN A 7 -64.48 31.73 -42.07
CA ASN A 7 -65.01 30.57 -41.36
C ASN A 7 -64.72 30.64 -39.85
N THR A 8 -65.81 30.41 -39.14
CA THR A 8 -66.07 30.32 -37.72
C THR A 8 -65.41 29.11 -37.06
N ASN A 9 -64.88 29.30 -35.85
CA ASN A 9 -64.95 28.39 -34.70
C ASN A 9 -64.11 29.04 -33.59
N GLY A 10 -64.47 29.12 -32.33
CA GLY A 10 -65.44 28.39 -31.53
C GLY A 10 -64.87 28.38 -30.11
N SER A 11 -65.71 28.69 -29.11
CA SER A 11 -65.44 28.55 -27.66
C SER A 11 -64.40 29.52 -27.06
N ARG A 12 -64.81 30.69 -26.54
CA ARG A 12 -65.24 30.87 -25.14
C ARG A 12 -64.47 30.04 -24.11
N GLY A 13 -63.66 30.75 -23.32
CA GLY A 13 -63.53 30.53 -21.87
C GLY A 13 -62.23 29.88 -21.39
N SER A 14 -61.21 30.69 -21.10
CA SER A 14 -60.28 30.48 -19.97
C SER A 14 -59.25 31.61 -19.85
N ASP A 15 -59.71 32.86 -19.85
CA ASP A 15 -58.88 33.99 -19.44
C ASP A 15 -58.84 34.05 -17.91
N GLY A 16 -57.73 33.66 -17.29
CA GLY A 16 -57.49 34.00 -15.88
C GLY A 16 -56.56 33.13 -15.03
N LEU A 17 -55.87 32.11 -15.55
CA LEU A 17 -54.94 31.33 -14.72
C LEU A 17 -53.48 31.76 -14.95
N PRO A 18 -52.70 32.01 -13.87
CA PRO A 18 -51.28 32.30 -14.00
C PRO A 18 -50.52 31.10 -14.60
N PRO A 19 -49.49 31.31 -15.44
CA PRO A 19 -48.69 30.23 -16.00
C PRO A 19 -47.99 29.47 -14.88
N VAL A 20 -48.47 28.26 -14.58
CA VAL A 20 -47.79 27.37 -13.64
C VAL A 20 -46.58 26.76 -14.34
N PRO A 21 -45.39 26.75 -13.71
CA PRO A 21 -44.24 26.04 -14.26
C PRO A 21 -44.59 24.55 -14.34
N SER A 22 -44.79 24.04 -15.56
CA SER A 22 -44.96 22.62 -15.80
C SER A 22 -43.63 21.95 -15.51
N ILE A 23 -43.58 21.22 -14.40
CA ILE A 23 -42.52 20.25 -14.16
C ILE A 23 -42.50 19.33 -15.37
N PRO A 24 -41.39 19.23 -16.13
CA PRO A 24 -41.33 18.29 -17.23
C PRO A 24 -41.50 16.90 -16.63
N LEU A 25 -42.69 16.32 -16.81
CA LEU A 25 -42.95 14.90 -16.60
C LEU A 25 -42.22 14.14 -17.70
N THR A 26 -40.89 14.13 -17.65
CA THR A 26 -40.18 12.97 -18.16
C THR A 26 -40.69 11.86 -17.28
N ALA A 27 -41.56 11.00 -17.82
CA ALA A 27 -41.99 9.81 -17.11
C ALA A 27 -40.71 9.08 -16.72
N GLU A 28 -40.32 9.24 -15.45
CA GLU A 28 -39.42 8.33 -14.78
C GLU A 28 -39.99 6.95 -15.06
N ASN A 29 -39.28 6.20 -15.90
CA ASN A 29 -39.79 4.98 -16.48
C ASN A 29 -40.42 4.14 -15.36
N PRO A 30 -41.72 3.85 -15.36
CA PRO A 30 -42.37 3.15 -14.26
C PRO A 30 -41.74 1.77 -14.04
N ALA A 31 -41.11 1.20 -15.07
CA ALA A 31 -40.29 0.01 -14.97
C ALA A 31 -39.02 0.20 -14.10
N LYS A 32 -38.38 1.39 -14.12
CA LYS A 32 -37.19 1.73 -13.30
C LYS A 32 -37.57 1.89 -11.82
N ILE A 33 -38.72 2.50 -11.52
CA ILE A 33 -39.22 2.61 -10.14
C ILE A 33 -39.62 1.24 -9.59
N ALA A 34 -40.27 0.41 -10.41
CA ALA A 34 -40.59 -0.96 -10.06
C ALA A 34 -39.32 -1.81 -9.87
N GLU A 35 -38.27 -1.59 -10.68
CA GLU A 35 -36.97 -2.26 -10.53
C GLU A 35 -36.26 -1.85 -9.22
N GLU A 36 -36.19 -0.55 -8.92
CA GLU A 36 -35.55 0.00 -7.72
C GLU A 36 -36.31 -0.34 -6.42
N THR A 37 -37.63 -0.51 -6.49
CA THR A 37 -38.47 -0.97 -5.36
C THR A 37 -38.58 -2.50 -5.29
N SER A 38 -38.09 -3.22 -6.32
CA SER A 38 -38.06 -4.68 -6.30
C SER A 38 -36.92 -5.19 -5.40
N LEU A 39 -37.10 -6.39 -4.83
CA LEU A 39 -36.05 -7.09 -4.09
C LEU A 39 -34.74 -7.22 -4.88
N GLY A 40 -34.82 -7.37 -6.21
CA GLY A 40 -33.64 -7.40 -7.09
C GLY A 40 -32.91 -6.06 -7.17
N GLY A 41 -33.65 -4.96 -7.20
CA GLY A 41 -33.10 -3.60 -7.15
C GLY A 41 -32.40 -3.31 -5.83
N LEU A 42 -33.02 -3.64 -4.69
CA LEU A 42 -32.43 -3.44 -3.37
C LEU A 42 -31.14 -4.24 -3.17
N VAL A 43 -31.10 -5.50 -3.60
CA VAL A 43 -29.88 -6.33 -3.50
C VAL A 43 -28.77 -5.78 -4.40
N ARG A 44 -29.11 -5.31 -5.61
CA ARG A 44 -28.15 -4.68 -6.52
C ARG A 44 -27.55 -3.40 -5.93
N ASP A 45 -28.38 -2.55 -5.33
CA ASP A 45 -27.95 -1.29 -4.69
C ASP A 45 -27.10 -1.55 -3.45
N ALA A 46 -27.53 -2.46 -2.57
CA ALA A 46 -26.77 -2.86 -1.40
C ALA A 46 -25.40 -3.45 -1.76
N THR A 47 -25.34 -4.26 -2.83
CA THR A 47 -24.08 -4.81 -3.35
C THR A 47 -23.18 -3.71 -3.94
N GLY A 48 -23.77 -2.73 -4.63
CA GLY A 48 -23.05 -1.56 -5.14
C GLY A 48 -22.45 -0.69 -4.02
N HIS A 49 -23.20 -0.47 -2.95
CA HIS A 49 -22.74 0.30 -1.78
C HIS A 49 -21.64 -0.45 -1.03
N LEU A 50 -21.79 -1.77 -0.85
CA LEU A 50 -20.76 -2.60 -0.23
C LEU A 50 -19.46 -2.58 -1.06
N SER A 51 -19.57 -2.69 -2.39
CA SER A 51 -18.39 -2.59 -3.28
C SER A 51 -17.70 -1.24 -3.16
N THR A 52 -18.46 -0.15 -2.94
CA THR A 52 -17.93 1.19 -2.75
C THR A 52 -17.20 1.32 -1.40
N LEU A 53 -17.77 0.78 -0.32
CA LEU A 53 -17.13 0.77 1.00
C LEU A 53 -15.85 -0.06 1.01
N VAL A 54 -15.87 -1.27 0.43
CA VAL A 54 -14.68 -2.12 0.34
C VAL A 54 -13.59 -1.41 -0.46
N ARG A 55 -13.94 -0.74 -1.55
CA ARG A 55 -12.98 0.04 -2.34
C ARG A 55 -12.39 1.19 -1.54
N ALA A 56 -13.22 1.92 -0.77
CA ALA A 56 -12.78 3.01 0.08
C ALA A 56 -11.83 2.53 1.20
N GLU A 57 -12.14 1.40 1.85
CA GLU A 57 -11.30 0.80 2.90
C GLU A 57 -9.94 0.37 2.33
N VAL A 58 -9.94 -0.24 1.14
CA VAL A 58 -8.70 -0.63 0.43
C VAL A 58 -7.88 0.61 0.03
N GLU A 59 -8.52 1.67 -0.46
CA GLU A 59 -7.83 2.91 -0.83
C GLU A 59 -7.24 3.62 0.39
N LEU A 60 -7.97 3.62 1.51
CA LEU A 60 -7.49 4.15 2.77
C LEU A 60 -6.29 3.36 3.29
N ALA A 61 -6.42 2.03 3.41
CA ALA A 61 -5.36 1.14 3.84
C ALA A 61 -4.12 1.25 2.94
N LYS A 62 -4.32 1.33 1.62
CA LYS A 62 -3.23 1.58 0.67
C LYS A 62 -2.54 2.92 0.94
N SER A 63 -3.31 3.98 1.22
CA SER A 63 -2.74 5.30 1.53
C SER A 63 -1.94 5.29 2.84
N GLU A 64 -2.39 4.54 3.84
CA GLU A 64 -1.73 4.41 5.14
C GLU A 64 -0.42 3.62 5.00
N VAL A 65 -0.45 2.46 4.35
CA VAL A 65 0.76 1.68 4.05
C VAL A 65 1.77 2.51 3.25
N VAL A 66 1.33 3.26 2.23
CA VAL A 66 2.22 4.14 1.45
C VAL A 66 2.82 5.24 2.33
N LYS A 67 2.05 5.84 3.24
CA LYS A 67 2.57 6.85 4.20
C LYS A 67 3.58 6.23 5.15
N GLU A 68 3.32 5.05 5.68
CA GLU A 68 4.24 4.32 6.57
C GLU A 68 5.53 3.96 5.86
N VAL A 69 5.43 3.40 4.64
CA VAL A 69 6.59 3.09 3.79
C VAL A 69 7.40 4.35 3.51
N LYS A 70 6.75 5.45 3.13
CA LYS A 70 7.42 6.73 2.89
C LYS A 70 8.14 7.23 4.14
N LYS A 71 7.50 7.16 5.32
CA LYS A 71 8.11 7.52 6.60
C LYS A 71 9.31 6.62 6.92
N GLY A 72 9.21 5.32 6.67
CA GLY A 72 10.30 4.36 6.82
C GLY A 72 11.48 4.69 5.91
N ILE A 73 11.22 5.00 4.63
CA ILE A 73 12.24 5.41 3.67
C ILE A 73 12.91 6.71 4.13
N THR A 74 12.15 7.75 4.46
CA THR A 74 12.72 9.02 4.94
C THR A 74 13.54 8.82 6.22
N GLY A 75 13.07 7.98 7.15
CA GLY A 75 13.82 7.61 8.35
C GLY A 75 15.12 6.87 8.03
N SER A 76 15.11 6.00 7.03
CA SER A 76 16.28 5.23 6.60
C SER A 76 17.41 6.10 6.02
N VAL A 77 17.09 7.27 5.44
CA VAL A 77 18.11 8.20 4.93
C VAL A 77 19.07 8.64 6.03
N TYR A 78 18.55 9.00 7.20
CA TYR A 78 19.39 9.38 8.34
C TYR A 78 20.27 8.22 8.81
N PHE A 79 19.74 6.99 8.81
CA PHE A 79 20.54 5.81 9.13
C PHE A 79 21.63 5.55 8.09
N ILE A 80 21.34 5.70 6.79
CA ILE A 80 22.35 5.54 5.73
C ILE A 80 23.47 6.57 5.93
N VAL A 81 23.13 7.84 6.17
CA VAL A 81 24.12 8.88 6.44
C VAL A 81 24.91 8.57 7.71
N ALA A 82 24.23 8.25 8.82
CA ALA A 82 24.88 7.94 10.08
C ALA A 82 25.81 6.72 9.99
N LEU A 83 25.37 5.64 9.34
CA LEU A 83 26.19 4.44 9.13
C LEU A 83 27.37 4.71 8.19
N THR A 84 27.18 5.56 7.18
CA THR A 84 28.29 5.97 6.30
C THR A 84 29.33 6.77 7.06
N VAL A 85 28.89 7.79 7.82
CA VAL A 85 29.79 8.58 8.68
C VAL A 85 30.49 7.67 9.68
N LEU A 86 29.76 6.80 10.38
CA LEU A 86 30.32 5.84 11.32
C LEU A 86 31.35 4.92 10.66
N LEU A 87 31.07 4.41 9.46
CA LEU A 87 31.99 3.56 8.71
C LEU A 87 33.31 4.29 8.41
N PHE A 88 33.25 5.53 7.92
CA PHE A 88 34.45 6.34 7.70
C PHE A 88 35.14 6.73 9.01
N SER A 89 34.40 7.04 10.07
CA SER A 89 34.96 7.36 11.39
C SER A 89 35.70 6.17 12.01
N LEU A 90 35.21 4.94 11.82
CA LEU A 90 35.90 3.73 12.29
C LEU A 90 37.28 3.57 11.65
N PHE A 91 37.44 3.93 10.37
CA PHE A 91 38.76 3.94 9.73
C PHE A 91 39.74 4.86 10.47
N PHE A 92 39.33 6.10 10.77
CA PHE A 92 40.15 7.03 11.56
C PHE A 92 40.37 6.54 13.00
N LEU A 93 39.37 5.92 13.63
CA LEU A 93 39.51 5.35 14.97
C LEU A 93 40.63 4.29 15.00
N PHE A 94 40.69 3.40 14.01
CA PHE A 94 41.74 2.38 13.94
C PHE A 94 43.12 2.99 13.69
N LEU A 95 43.23 4.08 12.92
CA LEU A 95 44.47 4.85 12.80
C LEU A 95 44.89 5.43 14.15
N THR A 96 43.96 6.07 14.87
CA THR A 96 44.22 6.64 16.19
C THR A 96 44.69 5.58 17.18
N ILE A 97 44.05 4.39 17.20
CA ILE A 97 44.48 3.29 18.08
C ILE A 97 45.88 2.79 17.68
N GLY A 98 46.15 2.62 16.38
CA GLY A 98 47.46 2.20 15.90
C GLY A 98 48.57 3.17 16.30
N TYR A 99 48.35 4.47 16.13
CA TYR A 99 49.28 5.52 16.58
C TYR A 99 49.38 5.60 18.11
N ALA A 100 48.28 5.47 18.84
CA ALA A 100 48.31 5.45 20.29
C ALA A 100 49.13 4.26 20.83
N LEU A 101 49.00 3.08 20.22
CA LEU A 101 49.83 1.92 20.57
C LEU A 101 51.31 2.16 20.25
N TYR A 102 51.60 2.80 19.11
CA TYR A 102 52.95 3.23 18.78
C TYR A 102 53.52 4.18 19.85
N ASP A 103 52.79 5.22 20.24
CA ASP A 103 53.25 6.24 21.20
C ASP A 103 53.39 5.67 22.63
N ILE A 104 52.47 4.82 23.06
CA ILE A 104 52.44 4.28 24.44
C ILE A 104 53.52 3.20 24.64
N PHE A 105 53.69 2.31 23.66
CA PHE A 105 54.56 1.14 23.81
C PHE A 105 55.93 1.30 23.12
N GLY A 106 56.12 2.36 22.32
CA GLY A 106 57.36 2.60 21.57
C GLY A 106 57.66 1.52 20.53
N TRP A 107 56.65 0.78 20.10
CA TRP A 107 56.79 -0.28 19.10
C TRP A 107 57.05 0.29 17.71
N PRO A 108 57.64 -0.47 16.78
CA PRO A 108 57.64 -0.07 15.38
C PRO A 108 56.20 0.01 14.86
N LEU A 109 55.95 0.98 13.97
CA LEU A 109 54.62 1.30 13.43
C LEU A 109 53.91 0.04 12.87
N SER A 110 54.66 -0.85 12.22
CA SER A 110 54.15 -2.10 11.67
C SER A 110 53.55 -3.04 12.73
N LEU A 111 54.18 -3.19 13.90
CA LEU A 111 53.68 -4.05 14.97
C LEU A 111 52.41 -3.48 15.62
N SER A 112 52.34 -2.15 15.78
CA SER A 112 51.15 -1.49 16.32
C SER A 112 49.92 -1.71 15.44
N PHE A 113 50.06 -1.48 14.14
CA PHE A 113 48.96 -1.71 13.19
C PHE A 113 48.62 -3.20 13.01
N LEU A 114 49.61 -4.09 13.05
CA LEU A 114 49.38 -5.53 13.03
C LEU A 114 48.52 -5.98 14.22
N THR A 115 48.77 -5.41 15.40
CA THR A 115 48.01 -5.72 16.62
C THR A 115 46.54 -5.28 16.48
N VAL A 116 46.30 -4.07 15.96
CA VAL A 116 44.94 -3.59 15.66
C VAL A 116 44.25 -4.50 14.64
N PHE A 117 44.95 -4.90 13.58
CA PHE A 117 44.43 -5.80 12.56
C PHE A 117 44.01 -7.16 13.15
N VAL A 118 44.86 -7.77 13.97
CA VAL A 118 44.54 -9.04 14.65
C VAL A 118 43.33 -8.86 15.57
N ALA A 119 43.27 -7.77 16.34
CA ALA A 119 42.10 -7.47 17.18
C ALA A 119 40.82 -7.35 16.35
N MET A 120 40.86 -6.71 15.17
CA MET A 120 39.72 -6.61 14.26
C MET A 120 39.28 -7.97 13.70
N LEU A 121 40.22 -8.87 13.39
CA LEU A 121 39.87 -10.22 12.95
C LEU A 121 39.18 -11.02 14.07
N LEU A 122 39.60 -10.87 15.32
CA LEU A 122 38.94 -11.50 16.46
C LEU A 122 37.51 -10.99 16.65
N VAL A 123 37.31 -9.67 16.57
CA VAL A 123 35.98 -9.06 16.64
C VAL A 123 35.10 -9.55 15.48
N THR A 124 35.63 -9.53 14.26
CA THR A 124 34.92 -10.02 13.06
C THR A 124 34.52 -11.48 13.21
N GLY A 125 35.45 -12.35 13.64
CA GLY A 125 35.19 -13.76 13.89
C GLY A 125 34.08 -13.97 14.92
N LEU A 126 34.05 -13.17 15.99
CA LEU A 126 32.99 -13.20 17.00
C LEU A 126 31.63 -12.82 16.41
N PHE A 127 31.55 -11.72 15.64
CA PHE A 127 30.31 -11.29 15.01
C PHE A 127 29.80 -12.30 13.96
N VAL A 128 30.69 -12.87 13.15
CA VAL A 128 30.35 -13.94 12.20
C VAL A 128 29.81 -15.16 12.94
N LEU A 129 30.46 -15.57 14.03
CA LEU A 129 30.02 -16.71 14.84
C LEU A 129 28.64 -16.46 15.46
N LEU A 130 28.41 -15.28 16.04
CA LEU A 130 27.12 -14.90 16.61
C LEU A 130 26.04 -14.80 15.53
N GLY A 131 26.37 -14.25 14.36
CA GLY A 131 25.50 -14.19 13.19
C GLY A 131 25.08 -15.58 12.75
N VAL A 132 26.03 -16.47 12.48
CA VAL A 132 25.77 -17.86 12.08
C VAL A 132 24.94 -18.59 13.14
N ARG A 133 25.24 -18.41 14.44
CA ARG A 133 24.43 -19.01 15.52
C ARG A 133 22.99 -18.49 15.52
N LYS A 134 22.79 -17.20 15.28
CA LYS A 134 21.45 -16.61 15.25
C LYS A 134 20.67 -17.05 14.02
N LEU A 135 21.32 -17.11 12.84
CA LEU A 135 20.73 -17.65 11.62
C LEU A 135 20.37 -19.13 11.76
N LYS A 136 21.22 -19.95 12.39
CA LYS A 136 20.92 -21.36 12.65
C LYS A 136 19.75 -21.56 13.63
N LYS A 137 19.54 -20.61 14.55
CA LYS A 137 18.40 -20.63 15.49
C LYS A 137 17.09 -20.19 14.83
N LEU A 138 17.15 -19.42 13.74
CA LEU A 138 15.98 -19.16 12.90
C LEU A 138 15.63 -20.47 12.18
N ARG A 139 14.80 -21.31 12.82
CA ARG A 139 14.18 -22.47 12.18
C ARG A 139 13.53 -21.97 10.88
N LYS A 140 13.75 -22.68 9.77
CA LYS A 140 12.97 -22.45 8.54
C LYS A 140 11.49 -22.45 8.95
N PRO A 141 10.63 -21.59 8.37
CA PRO A 141 9.20 -21.59 8.65
C PRO A 141 8.57 -22.86 8.04
N GLU A 142 8.90 -24.01 8.61
CA GLU A 142 8.50 -25.35 8.16
C GLU A 142 6.97 -25.43 8.12
N ARG A 143 6.29 -24.87 9.12
CA ARG A 143 4.82 -24.79 9.18
C ARG A 143 4.23 -24.00 8.01
N THR A 144 4.83 -22.87 7.63
CA THR A 144 4.34 -22.05 6.50
C THR A 144 4.60 -22.75 5.17
N ILE A 145 5.75 -23.42 5.02
CA ILE A 145 6.08 -24.19 3.82
C ILE A 145 5.17 -25.43 3.71
N GLU A 146 4.87 -26.09 4.82
CA GLU A 146 4.00 -27.26 4.90
C GLU A 146 2.54 -26.89 4.58
N SER A 147 2.00 -25.83 5.17
CA SER A 147 0.67 -25.33 4.82
C SER A 147 0.58 -24.87 3.36
N ALA A 148 1.62 -24.24 2.81
CA ALA A 148 1.63 -23.86 1.39
C ALA A 148 1.66 -25.09 0.47
N LYS A 149 2.41 -26.14 0.84
CA LYS A 149 2.42 -27.41 0.11
C LYS A 149 1.06 -28.11 0.17
N ASP A 150 0.41 -28.14 1.33
CA ASP A 150 -0.90 -28.74 1.53
C ASP A 150 -1.99 -28.04 0.70
N ILE A 151 -1.93 -26.70 0.61
CA ILE A 151 -2.80 -25.91 -0.27
C ILE A 151 -2.57 -26.26 -1.75
N VAL A 152 -1.31 -26.43 -2.17
CA VAL A 152 -1.00 -26.79 -3.56
C VAL A 152 -1.44 -28.23 -3.87
N ASP A 153 -1.26 -29.16 -2.93
CA ASP A 153 -1.64 -30.55 -3.10
C ASP A 153 -3.16 -30.72 -3.15
N THR A 154 -3.90 -30.02 -2.29
CA THR A 154 -5.37 -30.01 -2.32
C THR A 154 -5.93 -29.42 -3.61
N LEU A 155 -5.30 -28.37 -4.16
CA LEU A 155 -5.68 -27.82 -5.46
C LEU A 155 -5.35 -28.76 -6.63
N ARG A 156 -4.23 -29.48 -6.57
CA ARG A 156 -3.85 -30.48 -7.59
C ARG A 156 -4.80 -31.68 -7.59
N HIS A 157 -5.14 -32.23 -6.43
CA HIS A 157 -6.08 -33.35 -6.31
C HIS A 157 -7.50 -32.99 -6.76
N ARG A 158 -7.91 -31.72 -6.68
CA ARG A 158 -9.20 -31.25 -7.21
C ARG A 158 -9.22 -31.11 -8.74
N GLY A 159 -8.07 -30.90 -9.37
CA GLY A 159 -7.95 -30.80 -10.83
C GLY A 159 -7.95 -32.14 -11.58
N GLU A 160 -7.67 -33.25 -10.89
CA GLU A 160 -7.68 -34.59 -11.50
C GLU A 160 -9.04 -35.31 -11.39
N ALA A 161 -10.01 -34.72 -10.69
CA ALA A 161 -11.34 -35.28 -10.47
C ALA A 161 -12.43 -34.71 -11.43
N SER A 162 -12.03 -34.00 -12.48
CA SER A 162 -12.89 -33.40 -13.52
C SER A 162 -12.34 -33.70 -14.90
#